data_AF-A0A4S8HP74-F1
#
_entry.id   AF-A0A4S8HP74-F1
#
_cell.length_a   1.000
_cell.length_b   1.000
_cell.length_c   1.000
_cell.angle_alpha   90.00
_cell.angle_beta   90.00
_cell.angle_gamma   90.00
#
_symmetry.space_group_name_H-M   'P 1'
#
loop_
_entity.id
_entity.type
_entity.pdbx_description
1 polymer ?
#
loop_
_entity_poly.entity_id
_entity_poly.type
_entity_poly.pdbx_seq_one_letter_code
_entity_poly.pdbx_strand_id
1 'polypeptide(L)'
;MDKKISGISVLTGGTLSRILIKKPFVKKLLVASGLQVIAVVLLITLTFYHQSLPTLLLYVFLLHSTGGFIFNNLMSYTLTRFPEFAGKAAGLVGGGFSVVTSILSSLLVNTLTITNQTTLGVAYGVLAIGVLLLIVKIKWVANESAVSNPNTKRSPAPVAA
;
A
#
# COMPACT_ATOMS: atom_id res chain seq x y z
N MET A 1 -13.62 13.04 13.49
CA MET A 1 -12.21 13.53 13.48
C MET A 1 -11.30 12.61 12.66
N ASP A 2 -11.78 11.41 12.35
CA ASP A 2 -11.03 10.26 11.86
C ASP A 2 -10.62 10.37 10.39
N LYS A 3 -11.47 10.98 9.55
CA LYS A 3 -11.17 11.21 8.12
C LYS A 3 -9.95 12.10 7.89
N LYS A 4 -9.71 13.08 8.76
CA LYS A 4 -8.57 14.01 8.64
C LYS A 4 -7.25 13.32 9.01
N ILE A 5 -7.26 12.53 10.09
CA ILE A 5 -6.08 11.78 10.56
C ILE A 5 -5.72 10.66 9.57
N SER A 6 -6.74 9.95 9.05
CA SER A 6 -6.57 8.96 7.99
C SER A 6 -5.97 9.58 6.72
N GLY A 7 -6.48 10.74 6.27
CA GLY A 7 -5.93 11.46 5.12
C GLY A 7 -4.46 11.88 5.30
N ILE A 8 -4.12 12.49 6.45
CA ILE A 8 -2.73 12.89 6.75
C ILE A 8 -1.82 11.66 6.80
N SER A 9 -2.27 10.59 7.44
CA SER A 9 -1.53 9.32 7.53
C SER A 9 -1.18 8.73 6.16
N VAL A 10 -2.15 8.69 5.24
CA VAL A 10 -1.96 8.23 3.86
C VAL A 10 -0.96 9.12 3.13
N LEU A 11 -1.03 10.45 3.31
CA LEU A 11 -0.09 11.40 2.71
C LEU A 11 1.34 11.22 3.26
N THR A 12 1.49 10.98 4.57
CA THR A 12 2.79 10.68 5.18
C THR A 12 3.38 9.38 4.61
N GLY A 13 2.57 8.33 4.47
CA GLY A 13 2.97 7.08 3.81
C GLY A 13 3.36 7.30 2.34
N GLY A 14 2.61 8.12 1.61
CA GLY A 14 2.94 8.48 0.23
C GLY A 14 4.24 9.27 0.10
N THR A 15 4.51 10.19 1.02
CA THR A 15 5.75 10.98 1.06
C THR A 15 6.96 10.08 1.36
N LEU A 16 6.82 9.16 2.31
CA LEU A 16 7.85 8.17 2.62
C LEU A 16 8.12 7.24 1.42
N SER A 17 7.08 6.86 0.67
CA SER A 17 7.21 6.10 -0.59
C SER A 17 8.03 6.85 -1.64
N ARG A 18 7.90 8.17 -1.74
CA ARG A 18 8.66 9.00 -2.69
C ARG A 18 10.15 9.08 -2.33
N ILE A 19 10.47 9.20 -1.03
CA ILE A 19 11.86 9.17 -0.52
C ILE A 19 12.47 7.77 -0.73
N LEU A 20 11.62 6.73 -0.66
CA LEU A 20 11.78 5.37 -1.15
C LEU A 20 12.57 5.16 -2.45
N ILE A 21 12.41 6.05 -3.44
CA ILE A 21 12.45 5.73 -4.89
C ILE A 21 13.66 4.88 -5.34
N LYS A 22 14.84 5.06 -4.76
CA LYS A 22 16.07 4.34 -5.14
C LYS A 22 16.12 2.84 -4.79
N LYS A 23 15.25 2.31 -3.92
CA LYS A 23 15.23 0.87 -3.58
C LYS A 23 14.36 0.04 -4.56
N PRO A 24 14.64 -1.26 -4.75
CA PRO A 24 13.82 -2.12 -5.63
C PRO A 24 12.37 -2.20 -5.14
N PHE A 25 11.42 -2.03 -6.07
CA PHE A 25 9.99 -1.90 -5.80
C PHE A 25 9.43 -3.07 -4.99
N VAL A 26 9.72 -4.30 -5.40
CA VAL A 26 9.19 -5.52 -4.73
C VAL A 26 9.67 -5.62 -3.29
N LYS A 27 10.95 -5.31 -3.02
CA LYS A 27 11.48 -5.35 -1.64
C LYS A 27 10.84 -4.30 -0.75
N LYS A 28 10.53 -3.10 -1.27
CA LYS A 28 9.80 -2.07 -0.51
C LYS A 28 8.40 -2.55 -0.15
N LEU A 29 7.71 -3.17 -1.09
CA LEU A 29 6.34 -3.64 -0.90
C LEU A 29 6.26 -4.77 0.12
N LEU A 30 7.23 -5.69 0.09
CA LEU A 30 7.39 -6.74 1.09
C LEU A 30 7.74 -6.17 2.47
N VAL A 31 8.69 -5.24 2.57
CA VAL A 31 9.05 -4.60 3.85
C VAL A 31 7.88 -3.81 4.42
N ALA A 32 7.14 -3.05 3.60
CA ALA A 32 5.96 -2.31 4.03
C ALA A 32 4.84 -3.24 4.50
N SER A 33 4.54 -4.30 3.75
CA SER A 33 3.53 -5.28 4.16
C SER A 33 3.95 -6.06 5.41
N GLY A 34 5.24 -6.40 5.55
CA GLY A 34 5.78 -7.00 6.76
C GLY A 34 5.65 -6.06 7.96
N LEU A 35 5.99 -4.78 7.80
CA LEU A 35 5.81 -3.76 8.84
C LEU A 35 4.34 -3.57 9.19
N GLN A 36 3.42 -3.65 8.20
CA GLN A 36 1.99 -3.60 8.43
C GLN A 36 1.52 -4.76 9.31
N VAL A 37 1.97 -5.99 9.02
CA VAL A 37 1.62 -7.18 9.83
C VAL A 37 2.18 -7.05 11.24
N ILE A 38 3.43 -6.62 11.40
CA ILE A 38 4.06 -6.39 12.72
C ILE A 38 3.28 -5.32 13.51
N ALA A 39 2.91 -4.21 12.87
CA ALA A 39 2.13 -3.15 13.49
C ALA A 39 0.75 -3.66 13.94
N VAL A 40 0.08 -4.48 13.13
CA VAL A 40 -1.19 -5.09 13.51
C VAL A 40 -1.03 -6.02 14.71
N VAL A 41 -0.02 -6.90 14.72
CA VAL A 41 0.23 -7.82 15.84
C VAL A 41 0.48 -7.04 17.14
N LEU A 42 1.39 -6.05 17.12
CA LEU A 42 1.67 -5.18 18.27
C LEU A 42 0.41 -4.49 18.79
N LEU A 43 -0.43 -3.98 17.89
CA LEU A 43 -1.63 -3.28 18.26
C LEU A 43 -2.74 -4.21 18.74
N ILE A 44 -2.87 -5.43 18.22
CA ILE A 44 -3.77 -6.46 18.77
C ILE A 44 -3.35 -6.77 20.22
N THR A 45 -2.06 -6.99 20.48
CA THR A 45 -1.57 -7.24 21.83
C THR A 45 -1.84 -6.04 22.74
N LEU A 46 -1.55 -4.81 22.30
CA LEU A 46 -1.79 -3.61 23.10
C LEU A 46 -3.27 -3.41 23.43
N THR A 47 -4.14 -3.63 22.45
CA THR A 47 -5.60 -3.46 22.58
C THR A 47 -6.29 -4.60 23.30
N PHE A 48 -5.59 -5.71 23.53
CA PHE A 48 -6.04 -6.75 24.45
C PHE A 48 -5.94 -6.31 25.90
N TYR A 49 -4.90 -5.55 26.27
CA TYR A 49 -4.70 -5.06 27.63
C TYR A 49 -5.36 -3.69 27.88
N HIS A 50 -5.35 -2.79 26.91
CA HIS A 50 -5.86 -1.43 27.04
C HIS A 50 -6.66 -1.00 25.81
N GLN A 51 -7.99 -0.91 25.96
CA GLN A 51 -8.87 -0.37 24.93
C GLN A 51 -9.19 1.09 25.24
N SER A 52 -8.72 1.99 24.39
CA SER A 52 -8.90 3.43 24.58
C SER A 52 -8.87 4.17 23.25
N LEU A 53 -9.52 5.34 23.17
CA LEU A 53 -9.51 6.17 21.96
C LEU A 53 -8.10 6.46 21.42
N PRO A 54 -7.08 6.77 22.26
CA PRO A 54 -5.71 6.96 21.77
C PRO A 54 -5.12 5.72 21.07
N THR A 55 -5.35 4.52 21.61
CA THR A 55 -4.89 3.28 20.97
C THR A 55 -5.58 3.04 19.63
N LEU A 56 -6.87 3.41 19.51
CA LEU A 56 -7.62 3.29 18.27
C LEU A 56 -7.12 4.29 17.21
N LEU A 57 -6.80 5.51 17.62
CA LEU A 57 -6.23 6.52 16.70
C LEU A 57 -4.85 6.11 16.19
N LEU A 58 -3.99 5.60 17.08
CA LEU A 58 -2.68 5.05 16.70
C LEU A 58 -2.83 3.87 15.73
N TYR A 59 -3.82 3.01 15.99
CA TYR A 59 -4.17 1.88 15.13
C TYR A 59 -4.53 2.31 13.71
N VAL A 60 -5.50 3.21 13.59
CA VAL A 60 -5.95 3.75 12.31
C VAL A 60 -4.81 4.46 11.59
N PHE A 61 -4.00 5.24 12.31
CA PHE A 61 -2.87 5.96 11.75
C PHE A 61 -1.82 5.02 11.14
N LEU A 62 -1.36 3.99 11.85
CA LEU A 62 -0.31 3.10 11.33
C LEU A 62 -0.79 2.27 10.13
N LEU A 63 -2.02 1.77 10.19
CA LEU A 63 -2.59 0.99 9.10
C LEU A 63 -2.80 1.81 7.83
N HIS A 64 -3.38 3.00 7.96
CA HIS A 64 -3.62 3.87 6.81
C HIS A 64 -2.31 4.41 6.22
N SER A 65 -1.28 4.61 7.05
CA SER A 65 0.01 5.10 6.56
C SER A 65 0.69 4.04 5.72
N THR A 66 0.67 2.80 6.20
CA THR A 66 1.29 1.67 5.50
C THR A 66 0.48 1.29 4.24
N GLY A 67 -0.85 1.31 4.32
CA GLY A 67 -1.72 1.13 3.16
C GLY A 67 -1.52 2.23 2.10
N GLY A 68 -1.41 3.49 2.54
CA GLY A 68 -1.08 4.62 1.68
C GLY A 68 0.29 4.50 1.03
N PHE A 69 1.29 4.01 1.78
CA PHE A 69 2.62 3.70 1.23
C PHE A 69 2.55 2.63 0.14
N ILE A 70 1.85 1.52 0.36
CA ILE A 70 1.68 0.43 -0.62
C ILE A 70 0.96 0.95 -1.88
N PHE A 71 -0.17 1.63 -1.70
CA PHE A 71 -0.94 2.21 -2.80
C PHE A 71 -0.11 3.19 -3.63
N ASN A 72 0.61 4.10 -2.99
CA ASN A 72 1.40 5.12 -3.69
C ASN A 72 2.58 4.53 -4.45
N ASN A 73 3.22 3.48 -3.92
CA ASN A 73 4.26 2.74 -4.65
C ASN A 73 3.67 2.02 -5.86
N LEU A 74 2.50 1.37 -5.72
CA LEU A 74 1.84 0.66 -6.81
C LEU A 74 1.40 1.64 -7.92
N MET A 75 0.81 2.77 -7.55
CA MET A 75 0.47 3.86 -8.48
C MET A 75 1.72 4.32 -9.25
N SER A 76 2.80 4.65 -8.53
CA SER A 76 4.05 5.08 -9.15
C SER A 76 4.62 4.04 -10.12
N TYR A 77 4.60 2.75 -9.72
CA TYR A 77 5.04 1.65 -10.58
C TYR A 77 4.23 1.56 -11.87
N THR A 78 2.91 1.67 -11.80
CA THR A 78 2.06 1.60 -13.00
C THR A 78 2.26 2.79 -13.94
N LEU A 79 2.46 3.99 -13.40
CA LEU A 79 2.78 5.18 -14.20
C LEU A 79 4.12 5.06 -14.92
N THR A 80 5.15 4.54 -14.25
CA THR A 80 6.46 4.31 -14.87
C THR A 80 6.42 3.18 -15.90
N ARG A 81 5.57 2.17 -15.69
CA ARG A 81 5.45 1.02 -16.60
C ARG A 81 4.64 1.33 -17.86
N PHE A 82 3.60 2.17 -17.76
CA PHE A 82 2.70 2.51 -18.85
C PHE A 82 2.58 4.04 -19.04
N PRO A 83 3.68 4.74 -19.39
CA PRO A 83 3.68 6.20 -19.47
C PRO A 83 2.75 6.75 -20.55
N GLU A 84 2.65 6.10 -21.71
CA GLU A 84 1.72 6.51 -22.78
C GLU A 84 0.23 6.40 -22.39
N PHE A 85 -0.10 5.50 -21.44
CA PHE A 85 -1.47 5.30 -20.95
C PHE A 85 -1.61 5.66 -19.47
N ALA A 86 -0.77 6.57 -18.98
CA ALA A 86 -0.66 6.92 -17.56
C ALA A 86 -2.01 7.23 -16.91
N GLY A 87 -2.88 8.00 -17.59
CA GLY A 87 -4.22 8.33 -17.08
C GLY A 87 -5.13 7.11 -16.92
N LYS A 88 -5.12 6.19 -17.90
CA LYS A 88 -5.92 4.95 -17.85
C LYS A 88 -5.39 3.97 -16.80
N ALA A 89 -4.07 3.81 -16.73
CA ALA A 89 -3.41 2.94 -15.75
C ALA A 89 -3.66 3.45 -14.31
N ALA A 90 -3.47 4.75 -14.08
CA ALA A 90 -3.75 5.37 -12.79
C ALA A 90 -5.23 5.25 -12.40
N GLY A 91 -6.15 5.46 -13.35
CA GLY A 91 -7.58 5.28 -13.14
C GLY A 91 -7.94 3.84 -12.75
N LEU A 92 -7.35 2.85 -13.41
CA LEU A 92 -7.58 1.43 -13.09
C LEU A 92 -7.05 1.06 -11.71
N VAL A 93 -5.86 1.54 -11.33
CA VAL A 93 -5.28 1.23 -10.00
C VAL A 93 -6.07 1.93 -8.89
N GLY A 94 -6.40 3.21 -9.04
CA GLY A 94 -7.17 3.96 -8.04
C GLY A 94 -8.62 3.47 -7.92
N GLY A 95 -9.30 3.30 -9.05
CA GLY A 95 -10.66 2.78 -9.09
C GLY A 95 -10.74 1.33 -8.64
N GLY A 96 -9.83 0.48 -9.13
CA GLY A 96 -9.72 -0.92 -8.73
C GLY A 96 -9.45 -1.08 -7.24
N PHE A 97 -8.51 -0.30 -6.68
CA PHE A 97 -8.25 -0.26 -5.25
C PHE A 97 -9.51 0.08 -4.44
N SER A 98 -10.27 1.08 -4.88
CA SER A 98 -11.49 1.51 -4.19
C SER A 98 -12.59 0.45 -4.23
N VAL A 99 -12.82 -0.16 -5.40
CA VAL A 99 -13.83 -1.24 -5.56
C VAL A 99 -13.45 -2.46 -4.73
N VAL A 100 -12.20 -2.92 -4.82
CA VAL A 100 -11.69 -4.05 -4.05
C VAL A 100 -11.80 -3.76 -2.55
N THR A 101 -11.40 -2.57 -2.10
CA THR A 101 -11.50 -2.17 -0.69
C THR A 101 -12.96 -2.18 -0.22
N SER A 102 -13.90 -1.68 -1.02
CA SER A 102 -15.33 -1.74 -0.69
C SER A 102 -15.82 -3.18 -0.54
N ILE A 103 -15.52 -4.06 -1.50
CA ILE A 103 -15.95 -5.46 -1.44
C ILE A 103 -15.37 -6.14 -0.18
N LEU A 104 -14.07 -6.00 0.07
CA LEU A 104 -13.45 -6.59 1.24
C LEU A 104 -14.02 -6.00 2.53
N SER A 105 -14.23 -4.68 2.60
CA SER A 105 -14.82 -4.03 3.77
C SER A 105 -16.24 -4.52 4.04
N SER A 106 -17.08 -4.64 3.02
CA SER A 106 -18.45 -5.14 3.16
C SER A 106 -18.48 -6.61 3.58
N LEU A 107 -17.62 -7.45 2.99
CA LEU A 107 -17.48 -8.85 3.39
C LEU A 107 -17.01 -8.95 4.85
N LEU A 108 -16.06 -8.12 5.26
CA LEU A 108 -15.50 -8.17 6.60
C LEU A 108 -16.53 -7.79 7.66
N VAL A 109 -17.30 -6.71 7.44
CA VAL A 109 -18.35 -6.26 8.36
C VAL A 109 -19.52 -7.24 8.42
N ASN A 110 -19.83 -7.92 7.31
CA ASN A 110 -20.88 -8.95 7.28
C ASN A 110 -20.44 -10.26 7.96
N THR A 111 -19.16 -10.62 7.86
CA THR A 111 -18.63 -11.89 8.39
C THR A 111 -18.22 -11.79 9.86
N LEU A 112 -17.72 -10.63 10.30
CA LEU A 112 -17.24 -10.39 11.65
C LEU A 112 -18.10 -9.32 12.33
N THR A 113 -18.76 -9.68 13.43
CA THR A 113 -19.39 -8.70 14.31
C THR A 113 -18.31 -7.93 15.06
N ILE A 114 -17.94 -6.75 14.57
CA ILE A 114 -16.93 -5.89 15.16
C ILE A 114 -17.54 -5.21 16.40
N THR A 115 -17.41 -5.85 17.55
CA THR A 115 -17.87 -5.32 18.85
C THR A 115 -16.75 -4.65 19.65
N ASN A 116 -15.49 -5.06 19.44
CA ASN A 116 -14.35 -4.61 20.22
C ASN A 116 -13.14 -4.25 19.33
N GLN A 117 -12.25 -3.41 19.87
CA GLN A 117 -11.04 -2.97 19.17
C GLN A 117 -10.10 -4.14 18.82
N THR A 118 -10.08 -5.19 19.64
CA THR A 118 -9.33 -6.42 19.37
C THR A 118 -9.89 -7.18 18.16
N THR A 119 -11.22 -7.31 18.04
CA THR A 119 -11.88 -7.95 16.90
C THR A 119 -11.63 -7.17 15.60
N LEU A 120 -11.65 -5.84 15.69
CA LEU A 120 -11.24 -4.96 14.59
C LEU A 120 -9.78 -5.22 14.19
N GLY A 121 -8.91 -5.35 15.20
CA GLY A 121 -7.51 -5.74 15.07
C GLY A 121 -7.31 -7.01 14.23
N VAL A 122 -8.01 -8.08 14.60
CA VAL A 122 -7.97 -9.38 13.92
C VAL A 122 -8.47 -9.26 12.48
N ALA A 123 -9.57 -8.54 12.25
CA ALA A 123 -10.16 -8.36 10.93
C ALA A 123 -9.17 -7.72 9.93
N TYR A 124 -8.50 -6.63 10.34
CA TYR A 124 -7.45 -6.00 9.55
C TYR A 124 -6.16 -6.83 9.49
N GLY A 125 -5.89 -7.68 10.48
CA GLY A 125 -4.78 -8.64 10.44
C GLY A 125 -4.93 -9.65 9.31
N VAL A 126 -6.14 -10.20 9.15
CA VAL A 126 -6.46 -11.08 8.01
C VAL A 126 -6.25 -10.35 6.69
N LEU A 127 -6.70 -9.09 6.58
CA LEU A 127 -6.47 -8.28 5.38
C LEU A 127 -4.99 -8.03 5.10
N ALA A 128 -4.20 -7.66 6.12
CA ALA A 128 -2.77 -7.37 5.99
C ALA A 128 -1.98 -8.62 5.55
N ILE A 129 -2.30 -9.78 6.14
CA ILE A 129 -1.72 -11.07 5.73
C ILE A 129 -2.14 -11.43 4.30
N GLY A 130 -3.42 -11.24 3.95
CA GLY A 130 -3.92 -11.47 2.60
C GLY A 130 -3.18 -10.63 1.55
N VAL A 131 -2.95 -9.34 1.84
CA VAL A 131 -2.16 -8.44 0.99
C VAL A 131 -0.70 -8.91 0.88
N LEU A 132 -0.07 -9.29 2.00
CA LEU A 132 1.29 -9.82 2.00
C LEU A 132 1.41 -11.09 1.14
N LEU A 133 0.47 -12.03 1.27
CA LEU A 133 0.45 -13.26 0.48
C LEU A 133 0.22 -12.97 -1.00
N LEU A 134 -0.67 -12.05 -1.34
CA LEU A 134 -0.87 -11.57 -2.71
C LEU A 134 0.45 -11.04 -3.28
N ILE A 135 1.13 -10.16 -2.55
CA ILE A 135 2.41 -9.60 -2.98
C ILE A 135 3.47 -10.69 -3.15
N VAL A 136 3.54 -11.70 -2.28
CA VAL A 136 4.50 -12.80 -2.43
C VAL A 136 4.17 -13.70 -3.62
N LYS A 137 2.88 -13.97 -3.87
CA LYS A 137 2.41 -14.88 -4.94
C LYS A 137 2.43 -14.24 -6.32
N ILE A 138 2.28 -12.93 -6.42
CA ILE A 138 2.32 -12.22 -7.69
C ILE A 138 3.74 -12.32 -8.27
N LYS A 139 3.85 -12.84 -9.49
CA LYS A 139 5.09 -12.76 -10.27
C LYS A 139 5.31 -11.31 -10.69
N TRP A 140 6.08 -10.58 -9.90
CA TRP A 140 6.51 -9.25 -10.25
C TRP A 140 7.47 -9.30 -11.44
N VAL A 141 7.10 -8.62 -12.53
CA VAL A 141 7.99 -8.43 -13.67
C VAL A 141 9.01 -7.36 -13.30
N ALA A 142 10.12 -7.79 -12.70
CA ALA A 142 11.22 -6.92 -12.30
C ALA A 142 12.06 -6.50 -13.51
N ASN A 143 11.57 -5.52 -14.28
CA ASN A 143 12.36 -4.86 -15.32
C ASN A 143 13.04 -3.58 -14.77
N GLU A 144 13.66 -3.68 -13.59
CA GLU A 144 14.27 -2.53 -12.89
C GLU A 144 15.76 -2.33 -13.22
N SER A 145 16.42 -3.25 -13.95
CA SER A 145 17.85 -3.13 -14.27
C SER A 145 18.18 -2.03 -15.29
N ALA A 146 17.21 -1.52 -16.04
CA ALA A 146 17.48 -0.64 -17.19
C ALA A 146 17.58 0.85 -16.84
N VAL A 147 17.18 1.29 -15.63
CA VAL A 147 17.11 2.73 -15.28
C VAL A 147 18.22 3.18 -14.32
N SER A 148 19.18 2.31 -13.99
CA SER A 148 20.36 2.71 -13.19
C SER A 148 21.63 2.97 -14.01
N ASN A 149 21.58 2.81 -15.34
CA ASN A 149 22.71 3.13 -16.20
C ASN A 149 22.46 4.45 -16.95
N PRO A 150 23.07 5.58 -16.53
CA PRO A 150 23.01 6.84 -17.28
C PRO A 150 23.71 6.78 -18.66
N ASN A 151 24.26 5.63 -19.08
CA ASN A 151 24.94 5.46 -20.37
C ASN A 151 24.23 4.54 -21.38
N THR A 152 22.93 4.27 -21.24
CA THR A 152 22.18 3.67 -22.37
C THR A 152 21.92 4.77 -23.40
N LYS A 153 22.85 4.90 -24.34
CA LYS A 153 22.83 5.79 -25.51
C LYS A 153 21.41 5.99 -26.04
N ARG A 154 20.97 7.25 -26.10
CA ARG A 154 20.00 7.69 -27.11
C ARG A 154 20.62 7.37 -28.47
N SER A 155 20.15 6.31 -29.12
CA SER A 155 20.36 6.17 -30.55
C SER A 155 19.64 7.35 -31.21
N PRO A 156 20.31 8.16 -32.05
CA PRO A 156 19.64 9.23 -32.77
C PRO A 156 18.58 8.61 -33.67
N ALA A 157 17.37 9.15 -33.59
CA ALA A 157 16.32 8.89 -34.58
C ALA A 157 16.90 9.19 -35.97
N PRO A 158 16.62 8.37 -37.00
CA PRO A 158 16.99 8.73 -38.36
C PRO A 158 16.24 10.00 -38.71
N VAL A 159 17.00 11.08 -38.89
CA VAL A 159 16.52 12.32 -39.49
C VAL A 159 16.13 11.94 -40.92
N ALA A 160 14.84 11.86 -41.18
CA ALA A 160 14.33 11.78 -42.54
C ALA A 160 14.65 13.11 -43.23
N ALA A 161 15.59 13.05 -44.17
CA ALA A 161 15.82 14.06 -45.20
C ALA A 161 15.04 13.67 -46.46
#